data_AF-A0AAV2EJD6-F1
#
_entry.id   AF-A0AAV2EJD6-F1
#
_cell.length_a   1.000
_cell.length_b   1.000
_cell.length_c   1.000
_cell.angle_alpha   90.00
_cell.angle_beta   90.00
_cell.angle_gamma   90.00
#
_symmetry.space_group_name_H-M   'P 1'
#
loop_
_entity.id
_entity.type
_entity.pdbx_description
1 polymer ?
#
loop_
_entity_poly.entity_id
_entity_poly.type
_entity_poly.pdbx_seq_one_letter_code
_entity_poly.pdbx_strand_id
1 'polypeptide(L)'
;MMTKKPAPFLLVAIAVVAKAAEPAGGEWLPLQDPKAKHVKDMAEFAVSVHNDKYLNDPLDLYRVDGGEYQKLSDGSTNYRLRVVTVGDESSLHPSGIQNWTAILHEMPSGEVQLVSFEH
;
A
#
# COMPACT_ATOMS: atom_id res chain seq x y z
N MET A 1 11.78 -71.47 3.09
CA MET A 1 10.72 -70.46 3.36
C MET A 1 11.16 -69.15 2.71
N MET A 2 10.52 -68.76 1.61
CA MET A 2 10.81 -67.52 0.86
C MET A 2 9.81 -66.44 1.28
N THR A 3 10.25 -65.32 1.84
CA THR A 3 9.41 -64.16 2.13
C THR A 3 9.58 -63.11 1.04
N LYS A 4 8.53 -62.92 0.23
CA LYS A 4 8.46 -61.86 -0.79
C LYS A 4 8.16 -60.52 -0.09
N LYS A 5 9.03 -59.53 -0.23
CA LYS A 5 8.75 -58.13 0.15
C LYS A 5 7.76 -57.52 -0.85
N PRO A 6 6.69 -56.82 -0.42
CA PRO A 6 5.81 -56.10 -1.33
C PRO A 6 6.50 -54.84 -1.89
N ALA A 7 6.30 -54.58 -3.17
CA ALA A 7 6.79 -53.41 -3.89
C ALA A 7 6.06 -52.13 -3.46
N PRO A 8 6.71 -50.95 -3.52
CA PRO A 8 6.07 -49.69 -3.20
C PRO A 8 5.18 -49.24 -4.37
N PHE A 9 3.94 -48.87 -4.07
CA PHE A 9 3.05 -48.17 -5.01
C PHE A 9 3.60 -46.77 -5.28
N LEU A 10 3.90 -46.48 -6.55
CA LEU A 10 4.30 -45.15 -7.01
C LEU A 10 3.03 -44.29 -7.18
N LEU A 11 2.84 -43.30 -6.31
CA LEU A 11 1.81 -42.28 -6.44
C LEU A 11 2.32 -41.19 -7.40
N VAL A 12 1.79 -41.17 -8.63
CA VAL A 12 2.03 -40.06 -9.57
C VAL A 12 1.07 -38.94 -9.22
N ALA A 13 1.58 -37.89 -8.57
CA ALA A 13 0.84 -36.66 -8.37
C ALA A 13 0.83 -35.86 -9.69
N ILE A 14 -0.34 -35.76 -10.33
CA ILE A 14 -0.54 -34.85 -11.46
C ILE A 14 -0.64 -33.43 -10.88
N ALA A 15 0.41 -32.64 -11.05
CA ALA A 15 0.38 -31.23 -10.71
C ALA A 15 -0.44 -30.48 -11.77
N VAL A 16 -1.68 -30.13 -11.45
CA VAL A 16 -2.44 -29.13 -12.23
C VAL A 16 -1.82 -27.77 -11.90
N VAL A 17 -1.02 -27.23 -12.81
CA VAL A 17 -0.56 -25.84 -12.71
C VAL A 17 -1.75 -24.96 -13.10
N ALA A 18 -2.52 -24.53 -12.11
CA ALA A 18 -3.50 -23.47 -12.30
C ALA A 18 -2.72 -22.20 -12.66
N LYS A 19 -2.91 -21.69 -13.88
CA LYS A 19 -2.40 -20.38 -14.28
C LYS A 19 -3.13 -19.35 -13.43
N ALA A 20 -2.43 -18.78 -12.45
CA ALA A 20 -2.98 -17.74 -11.59
C ALA A 20 -3.55 -16.63 -12.47
N ALA A 21 -4.84 -16.33 -12.29
CA ALA A 21 -5.43 -15.16 -12.90
C ALA A 21 -4.60 -13.94 -12.48
N GLU A 22 -4.06 -13.22 -13.46
CA GLU A 22 -3.37 -11.96 -13.20
C GLU A 22 -4.36 -11.05 -12.47
N PRO A 23 -4.00 -10.47 -11.31
CA PRO A 23 -4.91 -9.58 -10.60
C PRO A 23 -5.35 -8.46 -11.55
N ALA A 24 -6.61 -8.02 -11.47
CA ALA A 24 -7.23 -7.08 -12.41
C ALA A 24 -6.57 -5.67 -12.47
N GLY A 25 -5.45 -5.46 -11.79
CA GLY A 25 -4.63 -4.27 -11.80
C GLY A 25 -3.23 -4.56 -12.32
N GLY A 26 -2.61 -3.58 -12.99
CA GLY A 26 -1.24 -3.70 -13.49
C GLY A 26 -0.21 -3.87 -12.37
N GLU A 27 1.07 -3.82 -12.72
CA GLU A 27 2.14 -3.91 -11.72
C GLU A 27 2.21 -2.65 -10.86
N TRP A 28 2.62 -2.81 -9.59
CA TRP A 28 3.01 -1.67 -8.75
C TRP A 28 4.37 -1.17 -9.21
N LEU A 29 4.43 0.11 -9.56
CA LEU A 29 5.62 0.78 -10.06
C LEU A 29 6.09 1.83 -9.06
N PRO A 30 7.41 2.01 -8.89
CA PRO A 30 7.93 3.03 -7.99
C PRO A 30 7.51 4.42 -8.48
N LEU A 31 7.13 5.25 -7.52
CA LEU A 31 6.79 6.65 -7.79
C LEU A 31 8.05 7.42 -8.18
N GLN A 32 8.04 8.05 -9.36
CA GLN A 32 9.24 8.71 -9.90
C GLN A 32 9.63 9.99 -9.18
N ASP A 33 8.65 10.83 -8.82
CA ASP A 33 8.88 12.09 -8.11
C ASP A 33 7.94 12.23 -6.90
N PRO A 34 8.42 11.88 -5.69
CA PRO A 34 7.68 12.07 -4.45
C PRO A 34 7.38 13.54 -4.10
N LYS A 35 8.08 14.48 -4.73
CA LYS A 35 7.92 15.92 -4.49
C LYS A 35 7.00 16.58 -5.52
N ALA A 36 6.51 15.82 -6.50
CA ALA A 36 5.54 16.31 -7.47
C ALA A 36 4.32 16.90 -6.76
N LYS A 37 3.82 18.04 -7.27
CA LYS A 37 2.70 18.76 -6.66
C LYS A 37 1.50 17.84 -6.38
N HIS A 38 1.11 17.04 -7.37
CA HIS A 38 -0.02 16.11 -7.24
C HIS A 38 0.17 15.07 -6.11
N VAL A 39 1.40 14.59 -5.92
CA VAL A 39 1.72 13.62 -4.84
C VAL A 39 1.64 14.27 -3.47
N LYS A 40 2.08 15.53 -3.37
CA LYS A 40 1.93 16.32 -2.15
C LYS A 40 0.46 16.59 -1.84
N ASP A 41 -0.31 17.02 -2.83
CA ASP A 41 -1.75 17.28 -2.67
C ASP A 41 -2.49 16.01 -2.15
N MET A 42 -2.14 14.83 -2.66
CA MET A 42 -2.68 13.55 -2.19
C MET A 42 -2.27 13.22 -0.74
N ALA A 43 -1.02 13.49 -0.36
CA ALA A 43 -0.55 13.27 1.00
C ALA A 43 -1.20 14.22 2.00
N GLU A 44 -1.37 15.50 1.63
CA GLU A 44 -2.10 16.51 2.42
C GLU A 44 -3.56 16.10 2.61
N PHE A 45 -4.22 15.64 1.54
CA PHE A 45 -5.56 15.09 1.61
C PHE A 45 -5.66 13.89 2.57
N ALA A 46 -4.73 12.93 2.49
CA ALA A 46 -4.73 11.76 3.37
C ALA A 46 -4.60 12.15 4.86
N VAL A 47 -3.70 13.08 5.18
CA VAL A 47 -3.51 13.60 6.55
C VAL A 47 -4.75 14.36 7.03
N SER A 48 -5.36 15.19 6.17
CA SER A 48 -6.61 15.90 6.51
C SER A 48 -7.73 14.93 6.86
N VAL A 49 -7.96 13.90 6.05
CA VAL A 49 -9.01 12.90 6.31
C VAL A 49 -8.73 12.12 7.60
N HIS A 50 -7.46 11.84 7.90
CA HIS A 50 -7.09 11.24 9.19
C HIS A 50 -7.44 12.15 10.36
N ASN A 51 -7.03 13.41 10.31
CA ASN A 51 -7.25 14.38 11.39
C ASN A 51 -8.74 14.66 11.62
N ASP A 52 -9.55 14.72 10.55
CA ASP A 52 -11.01 14.84 10.65
C ASP A 52 -11.64 13.66 11.40
N LYS A 53 -11.05 12.47 11.28
CA LYS A 53 -11.50 11.26 11.96
C LYS A 53 -10.95 11.15 13.39
N TYR A 54 -9.76 11.66 13.66
CA TYR A 54 -9.05 11.53 14.93
C TYR A 54 -8.59 12.90 15.46
N LEU A 55 -9.48 13.58 16.17
CA LEU A 55 -9.28 14.97 16.64
C LEU A 55 -8.30 15.14 17.81
N ASN A 56 -7.89 14.05 18.47
CA ASN A 56 -7.14 14.12 19.73
C ASN A 56 -5.62 14.22 19.55
N ASP A 57 -5.11 14.00 18.33
CA ASP A 57 -3.68 14.03 18.04
C ASP A 57 -3.48 14.40 16.55
N PRO A 58 -3.65 15.69 16.19
CA PRO A 58 -3.56 16.11 14.81
C PRO A 58 -2.13 15.92 14.29
N LEU A 59 -2.03 15.38 13.09
CA LEU A 59 -0.77 15.17 12.40
C LEU A 59 -0.52 16.33 11.42
N ASP A 60 0.70 16.85 11.41
CA ASP A 60 1.18 17.76 10.37
C ASP A 60 1.97 16.97 9.32
N LEU A 61 1.68 17.20 8.03
CA LEU A 61 2.47 16.61 6.96
C LEU A 61 3.87 17.24 6.94
N TYR A 62 4.92 16.43 7.12
CA TYR A 62 6.30 16.88 6.97
C TYR A 62 6.80 16.71 5.53
N ARG A 63 6.67 15.49 4.97
CA ARG A 63 7.07 15.19 3.58
C ARG A 63 6.53 13.85 3.11
N VAL A 64 6.68 13.57 1.81
CA VAL A 64 6.50 12.25 1.21
C VAL A 64 7.87 11.65 0.90
N ASP A 65 8.19 10.49 1.47
CA ASP A 65 9.49 9.80 1.31
C ASP A 65 9.50 8.80 0.14
N GLY A 66 8.41 8.74 -0.60
CA GLY A 66 8.25 7.95 -1.80
C GLY A 66 6.98 7.16 -1.78
N GLY A 67 6.92 6.15 -2.64
CA GLY A 67 5.73 5.33 -2.77
C GLY A 67 5.74 4.52 -4.05
N GLU A 68 4.59 3.94 -4.33
CA GLU A 68 4.31 3.14 -5.51
C GLU A 68 2.98 3.60 -6.09
N TYR A 69 2.79 3.38 -7.38
CA TYR A 69 1.51 3.54 -8.05
C TYR A 69 1.18 2.31 -8.88
N GLN A 70 -0.11 2.06 -9.11
CA GLN A 70 -0.59 0.95 -9.92
C GLN A 70 -1.70 1.45 -10.83
N LYS A 71 -1.47 1.40 -12.14
CA LYS A 71 -2.52 1.69 -13.13
C LYS A 71 -3.45 0.49 -13.25
N LEU A 72 -4.75 0.73 -13.16
CA LEU A 72 -5.78 -0.29 -13.33
C LEU A 72 -6.33 -0.27 -14.76
N SER A 73 -6.98 -1.37 -15.14
CA SER A 73 -7.53 -1.56 -16.49
C SER A 73 -8.71 -0.63 -16.82
N ASP A 74 -9.38 -0.09 -15.80
CA ASP A 74 -10.49 0.86 -15.92
C ASP A 74 -10.03 2.32 -16.05
N GLY A 75 -8.72 2.57 -16.12
CA GLY A 75 -8.13 3.90 -16.22
C GLY A 75 -7.93 4.61 -14.89
N SER A 76 -8.31 4.00 -13.77
CA SER A 76 -8.01 4.50 -12.42
C SER A 76 -6.56 4.18 -12.02
N THR A 77 -6.08 4.82 -10.96
CA THR A 77 -4.74 4.59 -10.40
C THR A 77 -4.80 4.42 -8.89
N ASN A 78 -4.20 3.35 -8.37
CA ASN A 78 -3.94 3.25 -6.94
C ASN A 78 -2.58 3.88 -6.63
N TYR A 79 -2.48 4.54 -5.47
CA TYR A 79 -1.23 5.04 -4.93
C TYR A 79 -1.00 4.45 -3.54
N ARG A 80 0.25 4.11 -3.25
CA ARG A 80 0.74 3.75 -1.93
C ARG A 80 1.86 4.71 -1.57
N LEU A 81 1.55 5.74 -0.78
CA LEU A 81 2.49 6.78 -0.41
C LEU A 81 3.09 6.50 0.97
N ARG A 82 4.41 6.68 1.10
CA ARG A 82 5.10 6.76 2.39
C ARG A 82 5.11 8.22 2.83
N VAL A 83 4.28 8.52 3.80
CA VAL A 83 4.01 9.85 4.33
C VAL A 83 4.78 9.99 5.64
N VAL A 84 5.50 11.09 5.81
CA VAL A 84 6.16 11.43 7.07
C VAL A 84 5.39 12.58 7.69
N THR A 85 4.92 12.38 8.91
CA THR A 85 4.20 13.40 9.67
C THR A 85 4.96 13.81 10.92
N VAL A 86 4.60 14.97 11.47
CA VAL A 86 5.01 15.41 12.79
C VAL A 86 3.75 15.52 13.65
N GLY A 87 3.74 14.89 14.83
CA GLY A 87 2.64 15.07 15.81
C GLY A 87 2.82 16.35 16.61
N ASP A 88 1.73 16.89 17.18
CA ASP A 88 1.79 18.09 18.01
C ASP A 88 2.63 17.83 19.27
N GLU A 89 3.66 18.65 19.47
CA GLU A 89 4.68 18.43 20.49
C GLU A 89 4.15 18.71 21.90
N SER A 90 3.79 17.66 22.63
CA SER A 90 3.94 17.67 24.09
C SER A 90 5.43 17.54 24.47
N SER A 91 6.21 18.55 24.07
CA SER A 91 7.44 19.16 24.62
C SER A 91 8.51 18.36 25.39
N LEU A 92 8.49 17.02 25.46
CA LEU A 92 9.47 16.27 26.27
C LEU A 92 10.16 15.09 25.57
N HIS A 93 9.80 14.75 24.33
CA HIS A 93 10.51 13.72 23.56
C HIS A 93 10.58 14.09 22.06
N PRO A 94 11.76 14.07 21.41
CA PRO A 94 11.93 14.30 19.96
C PRO A 94 11.41 13.11 19.10
N SER A 95 10.41 12.38 19.60
CA SER A 95 9.71 11.28 18.92
C SER A 95 8.65 11.77 17.94
N GLY A 96 8.56 13.08 17.67
CA GLY A 96 7.49 13.71 16.90
C GLY A 96 7.36 13.25 15.45
N ILE A 97 8.40 12.66 14.84
CA ILE A 97 8.36 12.21 13.44
C ILE A 97 7.81 10.78 13.33
N GLN A 98 6.74 10.60 12.57
CA GLN A 98 6.09 9.32 12.33
C GLN A 98 6.03 9.01 10.82
N ASN A 99 6.23 7.74 10.46
CA ASN A 99 6.05 7.27 9.08
C ASN A 99 4.69 6.58 8.97
N TRP A 100 3.96 6.90 7.91
CA TRP A 100 2.64 6.38 7.61
C TRP A 100 2.62 5.86 6.17
N THR A 101 1.76 4.89 5.93
CA THR A 101 1.38 4.41 4.60
C THR A 101 -0.02 4.91 4.29
N ALA A 102 -0.14 5.78 3.30
CA ALA A 102 -1.42 6.21 2.76
C ALA A 102 -1.72 5.42 1.48
N ILE A 103 -2.84 4.71 1.44
CA ILE A 103 -3.35 4.06 0.24
C ILE A 103 -4.48 4.90 -0.32
N LEU A 104 -4.32 5.39 -1.54
CA LEU A 104 -5.31 6.22 -2.23
C LEU A 104 -5.74 5.56 -3.54
N HIS A 105 -6.96 5.85 -3.95
CA HIS A 105 -7.52 5.48 -5.24
C HIS A 105 -7.93 6.75 -5.99
N GLU A 106 -7.26 7.02 -7.12
CA GLU A 106 -7.59 8.10 -8.04
C GLU A 106 -8.46 7.54 -9.16
N MET A 107 -9.70 8.02 -9.25
CA MET A 107 -10.64 7.64 -10.29
C MET A 107 -10.26 8.29 -11.63
N PRO A 108 -10.76 7.78 -12.77
CA PRO A 108 -10.48 8.39 -14.09
C PRO A 108 -10.94 9.86 -14.20
N SER A 109 -11.85 10.29 -13.34
CA SER A 109 -12.29 11.69 -13.21
C SER A 109 -11.26 12.61 -12.57
N GLY A 110 -10.20 12.07 -11.96
CA GLY A 110 -9.21 12.79 -11.14
C GLY A 110 -9.64 12.98 -9.68
N GLU A 111 -10.80 12.45 -9.28
CA GLU A 111 -11.20 12.43 -7.87
C GLU A 111 -10.41 11.37 -7.11
N VAL A 112 -9.93 11.74 -5.92
CA VAL A 112 -9.10 10.89 -5.07
C VAL A 112 -9.87 10.48 -3.82
N GLN A 113 -9.81 9.20 -3.49
CA GLN A 113 -10.35 8.65 -2.24
C GLN A 113 -9.25 8.03 -1.40
N LEU A 114 -9.29 8.29 -0.09
CA LEU A 114 -8.42 7.62 0.87
C LEU A 114 -9.00 6.23 1.17
N VAL A 115 -8.25 5.18 0.86
CA VAL A 115 -8.63 3.80 1.14
C VAL A 115 -8.14 3.37 2.52
N SER A 116 -6.90 3.71 2.86
CA SER A 116 -6.28 3.39 4.15
C SER A 116 -5.21 4.42 4.54
N PHE A 117 -5.00 4.60 5.84
CA PHE A 117 -3.92 5.41 6.40
C PHE A 117 -3.43 4.77 7.70
N GLU A 118 -2.25 4.16 7.64
CA GLU A 118 -1.73 3.26 8.67
C GLU A 118 -0.28 3.59 9.02
N HIS A 119 0.09 3.48 10.30
CA HIS A 119 1.45 3.66 10.82
C HIS A 119 2.07 2.31 11.15
#